data_AF-A0A9P4NH01-F1
#
_entry.id   AF-A0A9P4NH01-F1
#
_cell.length_a   1.000
_cell.length_b   1.000
_cell.length_c   1.000
_cell.angle_alpha   90.00
_cell.angle_beta   90.00
_cell.angle_gamma   90.00
#
_symmetry.space_group_name_H-M   'P 1'
#
loop_
_entity.id
_entity.type
_entity.pdbx_description
1 polymer ?
#
loop_
_entity_poly.entity_id
_entity_poly.type
_entity_poly.pdbx_seq_one_letter_code
_entity_poly.pdbx_strand_id
1 'polypeptide(L)'
;MNIPSALLTWTGLRTPPLEEHPSEPQPLHLPTEIIEAMISFIPHHPTSQATLYSLCLVSWSWHSVAITRLYESPYLYGKNYDPFVRTICPSLNRHVKKSDLAGLVRCLDMSRLVHQGSRSTTARVLGRCKGGMVEFTAPQANFGINCLAALSKCINLRTLDLSLLSESISYKELSSTLRSLTQLSTLKFPRSATKDTDRSPPVSVTWPPHLSTLSLSGNM
;
A
#
# COMPACT_ATOMS: atom_id res chain seq x y z
N MET A 1 71.63 -24.39 54.06
CA MET A 1 71.19 -25.79 54.17
C MET A 1 70.61 -26.20 52.82
N ASN A 2 71.07 -27.34 52.33
CA ASN A 2 71.06 -27.79 50.94
C ASN A 2 69.75 -28.52 50.59
N ILE A 3 69.06 -28.15 49.50
CA ILE A 3 68.23 -29.10 48.71
C ILE A 3 68.33 -28.69 47.22
N PRO A 4 68.74 -29.60 46.31
CA PRO A 4 68.94 -29.30 44.90
C PRO A 4 67.70 -29.49 44.02
N SER A 5 67.70 -28.80 42.88
CA SER A 5 66.78 -29.00 41.75
C SER A 5 66.85 -30.43 41.22
N ALA A 6 65.69 -31.09 41.14
CA ALA A 6 65.50 -32.31 40.37
C ALA A 6 64.48 -32.06 39.26
N LEU A 7 64.99 -32.20 38.04
CA LEU A 7 64.29 -32.29 36.77
C LEU A 7 63.42 -33.57 36.71
N LEU A 8 62.29 -33.46 35.99
CA LEU A 8 61.66 -34.46 35.11
C LEU A 8 61.28 -35.81 35.78
N THR A 9 60.03 -36.29 35.78
CA THR A 9 59.22 -36.61 34.60
C THR A 9 57.77 -36.83 35.03
N TRP A 10 56.82 -36.02 34.54
CA TRP A 10 55.42 -36.43 34.46
C TRP A 10 55.10 -36.68 32.99
N THR A 11 54.91 -37.96 32.71
CA THR A 11 54.59 -38.54 31.42
C THR A 11 53.22 -38.08 30.93
N GLY A 12 53.21 -37.49 29.74
CA GLY A 12 52.21 -37.70 28.68
C GLY A 12 50.74 -37.80 29.08
N LEU A 13 50.09 -36.65 29.29
CA LEU A 13 48.69 -36.49 28.90
C LEU A 13 48.67 -35.62 27.64
N ARG A 14 48.65 -36.31 26.50
CA ARG A 14 48.39 -35.72 25.20
C ARG A 14 46.95 -35.18 25.26
N THR A 15 46.79 -33.87 25.40
CA THR A 15 45.49 -33.24 25.16
C THR A 15 45.02 -33.67 23.77
N PRO A 16 43.78 -34.17 23.60
CA PRO A 16 43.26 -34.36 22.26
C PRO A 16 43.31 -33.01 21.53
N PRO A 17 43.61 -33.00 20.21
CA PRO A 17 43.44 -31.77 19.43
C PRO A 17 42.01 -31.29 19.68
N LEU A 18 41.85 -29.99 19.93
CA LEU A 18 40.53 -29.37 19.87
C LEU A 18 39.94 -29.78 18.53
N GLU A 19 38.90 -30.61 18.54
CA GLU A 19 38.11 -30.89 17.34
C GLU A 19 37.71 -29.52 16.79
N GLU A 20 38.24 -29.17 15.62
CA GLU A 20 37.76 -28.03 14.86
C GLU A 20 36.28 -28.30 14.61
N HIS A 21 35.42 -27.66 15.42
CA HIS A 21 34.00 -27.59 15.12
C HIS A 21 33.90 -27.13 13.65
N PRO A 22 33.19 -27.87 12.78
CA PRO A 22 32.98 -27.43 11.41
C PRO A 22 32.42 -26.02 11.49
N SER A 23 33.17 -25.06 10.93
CA SER A 23 32.81 -23.64 10.91
C SER A 23 31.34 -23.55 10.51
N GLU A 24 30.50 -22.96 11.36
CA GLU A 24 29.08 -22.81 11.06
C GLU A 24 28.95 -22.24 9.64
N PRO A 25 28.13 -22.86 8.78
CA PRO A 25 27.98 -22.40 7.41
C PRO A 25 27.58 -20.93 7.45
N GLN A 26 28.39 -20.06 6.84
CA GLN A 26 28.08 -18.64 6.81
C GLN A 26 26.69 -18.46 6.19
N PRO A 27 25.81 -17.66 6.80
CA PRO A 27 24.48 -17.42 6.27
C PRO A 27 24.61 -16.88 4.85
N LEU A 28 24.06 -17.62 3.88
CA LEU A 28 24.08 -17.25 2.48
C LEU A 28 23.16 -16.04 2.27
N HIS A 29 23.74 -14.84 2.24
CA HIS A 29 22.99 -13.61 2.01
C HIS A 29 22.75 -13.43 0.51
N LEU A 30 21.49 -13.58 0.07
CA LEU A 30 21.10 -13.21 -1.29
C LEU A 30 21.11 -11.68 -1.45
N PRO A 31 21.62 -11.15 -2.58
CA PRO A 31 21.43 -9.75 -2.95
C PRO A 31 19.95 -9.37 -3.03
N THR A 32 19.64 -8.11 -2.75
CA THR A 32 18.25 -7.62 -2.65
C THR A 32 17.55 -7.64 -4.02
N GLU A 33 18.29 -7.44 -5.09
CA GLU A 33 17.81 -7.47 -6.48
C GLU A 33 17.31 -8.86 -6.88
N ILE A 34 17.94 -9.91 -6.35
CA ILE A 34 17.51 -11.29 -6.61
C ILE A 34 16.22 -11.58 -5.84
N ILE A 35 16.10 -11.10 -4.60
CA ILE A 35 14.86 -11.22 -3.82
C ILE A 35 13.72 -10.44 -4.52
N GLU A 36 14.00 -9.26 -5.05
CA GLU A 36 13.05 -8.47 -5.84
C GLU A 36 12.62 -9.21 -7.11
N ALA A 37 13.57 -9.79 -7.85
CA ALA A 37 13.26 -10.60 -9.02
C ALA A 37 12.38 -11.81 -8.65
N MET A 38 12.67 -12.51 -7.55
CA MET A 38 11.84 -13.63 -7.05
C MET A 38 10.42 -13.17 -6.72
N ILE A 39 10.27 -12.05 -6.01
CA ILE A 39 8.97 -11.50 -5.61
C ILE A 39 8.20 -11.00 -6.84
N SER A 40 8.87 -10.54 -7.90
CA SER A 40 8.24 -10.07 -9.14
C SER A 40 7.45 -11.18 -9.86
N PHE A 41 7.84 -12.44 -9.69
CA PHE A 41 7.11 -13.60 -10.23
C PHE A 41 5.82 -13.92 -9.47
N ILE A 42 5.61 -13.35 -8.28
CA ILE A 42 4.39 -13.56 -7.51
C ILE A 42 3.27 -12.73 -8.15
N PRO A 43 2.17 -13.36 -8.60
CA PRO A 43 1.09 -12.65 -9.28
C PRO A 43 0.34 -11.72 -8.31
N HIS A 44 -0.24 -10.66 -8.86
CA HIS A 44 -1.18 -9.80 -8.13
C HIS A 44 -2.52 -10.49 -7.94
N HIS A 45 -2.61 -11.38 -6.94
CA HIS A 45 -3.81 -12.13 -6.65
C HIS A 45 -4.11 -12.09 -5.15
N PRO A 46 -5.39 -12.21 -4.72
CA PRO A 46 -5.75 -12.18 -3.30
C PRO A 46 -5.04 -13.27 -2.48
N THR A 47 -4.81 -14.45 -3.07
CA THR A 47 -4.08 -15.56 -2.44
C THR A 47 -2.59 -15.25 -2.22
N SER A 48 -2.00 -14.37 -3.04
CA SER A 48 -0.59 -13.98 -2.94
C SER A 48 -0.29 -13.16 -1.69
N GLN A 49 -1.29 -12.50 -1.09
CA GLN A 49 -1.12 -11.70 0.13
C GLN A 49 -0.59 -12.55 1.30
N ALA A 50 -1.06 -13.80 1.43
CA ALA A 50 -0.57 -14.71 2.45
C ALA A 50 0.90 -15.08 2.22
N THR A 51 1.28 -15.37 0.96
CA THR A 51 2.67 -15.64 0.59
C THR A 51 3.58 -14.46 0.87
N LEU A 52 3.20 -13.25 0.43
CA LEU A 52 3.97 -12.02 0.67
C LEU A 52 4.12 -11.73 2.17
N TYR A 53 3.08 -11.96 2.96
CA TYR A 53 3.15 -11.87 4.41
C TYR A 53 4.14 -12.88 5.00
N SER A 54 4.10 -14.16 4.58
CA SER A 54 5.06 -15.17 5.03
C SER A 54 6.50 -14.79 4.67
N LEU A 55 6.75 -14.22 3.49
CA LEU A 55 8.07 -13.73 3.10
C LEU A 55 8.58 -12.61 4.01
N CYS A 56 7.69 -11.74 4.49
CA CYS A 56 8.06 -10.69 5.45
C CYS A 56 8.59 -11.25 6.78
N LEU A 57 8.31 -12.51 7.10
CA LEU A 57 8.70 -13.16 8.36
C LEU A 57 10.02 -13.96 8.26
N VAL A 58 10.60 -14.09 7.05
CA VAL A 58 11.80 -14.91 6.82
C VAL A 58 13.05 -14.23 7.38
N SER A 59 13.32 -13.00 6.95
CA SER A 59 14.47 -12.21 7.41
C SER A 59 14.29 -10.73 7.03
N TRP A 60 15.18 -9.86 7.50
CA TRP A 60 15.13 -8.42 7.20
C TRP A 60 15.21 -8.10 5.69
N SER A 61 16.08 -8.77 4.94
CA SER A 61 16.22 -8.55 3.49
C SER A 61 14.96 -8.95 2.71
N TRP A 62 14.29 -10.01 3.15
CA TRP A 62 13.00 -10.41 2.56
C TRP A 62 11.90 -9.44 2.96
N HIS A 63 11.86 -9.01 4.22
CA HIS A 63 10.91 -8.02 4.72
C HIS A 63 11.01 -6.70 3.96
N SER A 64 12.21 -6.14 3.77
CA SER A 64 12.39 -4.82 3.12
C SER A 64 11.83 -4.76 1.70
N VAL A 65 11.86 -5.88 0.97
CA VAL A 65 11.32 -6.00 -0.40
C VAL A 65 9.84 -6.41 -0.38
N ALA A 66 9.49 -7.46 0.37
CA ALA A 66 8.15 -8.02 0.38
C ALA A 66 7.11 -7.06 0.95
N ILE A 67 7.47 -6.21 1.93
CA ILE A 67 6.54 -5.24 2.52
C ILE A 67 6.04 -4.23 1.49
N THR A 68 6.92 -3.79 0.58
CA THR A 68 6.59 -2.89 -0.53
C THR A 68 5.55 -3.53 -1.43
N ARG A 69 5.79 -4.77 -1.84
CA ARG A 69 4.87 -5.54 -2.69
C ARG A 69 3.54 -5.83 -2.01
N LEU A 70 3.55 -6.13 -0.72
CA LEU A 70 2.36 -6.45 0.07
C LEU A 70 1.40 -5.26 0.16
N TYR A 71 1.94 -4.06 0.42
CA TYR A 71 1.17 -2.82 0.57
C TYR A 71 0.93 -2.07 -0.75
N GLU A 72 1.57 -2.48 -1.85
CA GLU A 72 1.38 -1.87 -3.16
C GLU A 72 -0.08 -1.90 -3.64
N SER A 73 -0.71 -3.07 -3.50
CA SER A 73 -2.10 -3.32 -3.91
C SER A 73 -2.80 -4.22 -2.88
N PRO A 74 -3.13 -3.70 -1.69
CA PRO A 74 -3.73 -4.48 -0.62
C PRO A 74 -5.09 -5.03 -1.03
N TYR A 75 -5.32 -6.33 -0.81
CA TYR A 75 -6.62 -6.93 -1.04
C TYR A 75 -7.54 -6.68 0.16
N LEU A 76 -8.40 -5.66 0.06
CA LEU A 76 -9.30 -5.27 1.13
C LEU A 76 -10.67 -5.98 1.04
N TYR A 77 -11.15 -6.44 2.18
CA TYR A 77 -12.47 -7.00 2.43
C TYR A 77 -12.90 -6.71 3.88
N GLY A 78 -14.13 -7.10 4.24
CA GLY A 78 -14.75 -6.72 5.52
C GLY A 78 -13.85 -6.85 6.75
N LYS A 79 -13.20 -8.00 6.94
CA LYS A 79 -12.48 -8.32 8.18
C LYS A 79 -11.10 -7.65 8.28
N ASN A 80 -10.44 -7.35 7.16
CA ASN A 80 -9.07 -6.80 7.17
C ASN A 80 -9.03 -5.29 6.94
N TYR A 81 -10.17 -4.65 6.67
CA TYR A 81 -10.24 -3.21 6.46
C TYR A 81 -9.83 -2.40 7.70
N ASP A 82 -10.39 -2.69 8.87
CA ASP A 82 -10.06 -1.96 10.10
C ASP A 82 -8.58 -2.09 10.51
N PRO A 83 -7.97 -3.29 10.50
CA PRO A 83 -6.53 -3.44 10.66
C PRO A 83 -5.74 -2.58 9.66
N PHE A 84 -6.10 -2.61 8.38
CA PHE A 84 -5.46 -1.79 7.36
C PHE A 84 -5.56 -0.29 7.66
N VAL A 85 -6.75 0.21 8.00
CA VAL A 85 -6.96 1.61 8.35
C VAL A 85 -6.12 2.02 9.54
N ARG A 86 -6.04 1.19 10.60
CA ARG A 86 -5.20 1.48 11.77
C ARG A 86 -3.71 1.55 11.40
N THR A 87 -3.26 0.69 10.49
CA THR A 87 -1.87 0.67 10.02
C THR A 87 -1.53 1.89 9.17
N ILE A 88 -2.41 2.30 8.25
CA ILE A 88 -2.18 3.43 7.33
C ILE A 88 -2.45 4.77 8.01
N CYS A 89 -3.43 4.81 8.93
CA CYS A 89 -3.87 5.99 9.64
C CYS A 89 -3.70 5.81 11.17
N PRO A 90 -2.47 5.73 11.70
CA PRO A 90 -2.23 5.44 13.12
C PRO A 90 -2.71 6.57 14.05
N SER A 91 -2.91 7.77 13.52
CA SER A 91 -3.48 8.90 14.25
C SER A 91 -4.58 9.58 13.44
N LEU A 92 -5.62 10.04 14.16
CA LEU A 92 -6.69 10.87 13.60
C LEU A 92 -6.13 12.22 13.10
N ASN A 93 -5.15 12.76 13.82
CA ASN A 93 -4.50 14.02 13.49
C ASN A 93 -3.54 13.84 12.31
N ARG A 94 -3.80 14.58 11.22
CA ARG A 94 -3.00 14.51 9.99
C ARG A 94 -1.51 14.80 10.23
N HIS A 95 -1.19 15.66 11.19
CA HIS A 95 0.16 16.15 11.46
C HIS A 95 0.99 15.25 12.40
N VAL A 96 0.36 14.33 13.13
CA VAL A 96 0.98 13.72 14.32
C VAL A 96 1.79 12.47 14.01
N LYS A 97 1.39 11.66 13.01
CA LYS A 97 2.21 10.52 12.55
C LYS A 97 1.81 10.08 11.16
N LYS A 98 2.75 10.06 10.21
CA LYS A 98 2.58 9.38 8.93
C LYS A 98 3.00 7.92 9.13
N SER A 99 2.23 6.99 8.57
CA SER A 99 2.68 5.61 8.45
C SER A 99 3.61 5.53 7.24
N ASP A 100 4.80 4.95 7.41
CA ASP A 100 5.74 4.75 6.30
C ASP A 100 5.14 3.84 5.21
N LEU A 101 4.20 2.97 5.60
CA LEU A 101 3.47 2.07 4.72
C LEU A 101 2.43 2.78 3.85
N ALA A 102 1.96 3.97 4.26
CA ALA A 102 0.97 4.72 3.48
C ALA A 102 1.52 5.18 2.12
N GLY A 103 2.83 5.42 2.03
CA GLY A 103 3.49 5.79 0.78
C GLY A 103 3.62 4.63 -0.22
N LEU A 104 3.51 3.40 0.25
CA LEU A 104 3.65 2.19 -0.57
C LEU A 104 2.38 1.87 -1.35
N VAL A 105 1.22 2.36 -0.92
CA VAL A 105 -0.07 2.07 -1.56
C VAL A 105 -0.16 2.76 -2.92
N ARG A 106 -0.20 1.95 -3.98
CA ARG A 106 -0.34 2.39 -5.38
C ARG A 106 -1.73 2.11 -5.94
N CYS A 107 -2.29 0.95 -5.63
CA CYS A 107 -3.62 0.55 -6.08
C CYS A 107 -4.52 0.34 -4.86
N LEU A 108 -5.63 1.09 -4.79
CA LEU A 108 -6.59 0.97 -3.70
C LEU A 108 -7.98 0.68 -4.27
N ASP A 109 -8.35 -0.59 -4.24
CA ASP A 109 -9.69 -1.06 -4.63
C ASP A 109 -10.58 -1.22 -3.39
N MET A 110 -11.56 -0.33 -3.27
CA MET A 110 -12.55 -0.35 -2.19
C MET A 110 -13.93 -0.83 -2.65
N SER A 111 -14.08 -1.31 -3.88
CA SER A 111 -15.37 -1.74 -4.46
C SER A 111 -16.13 -2.76 -3.61
N ARG A 112 -15.40 -3.66 -2.94
CA ARG A 112 -15.94 -4.72 -2.07
C ARG A 112 -16.37 -4.24 -0.68
N LEU A 113 -16.13 -2.97 -0.34
CA LEU A 113 -16.42 -2.41 0.97
C LEU A 113 -17.76 -1.69 0.93
N VAL A 114 -18.81 -2.37 1.40
CA VAL A 114 -20.19 -1.82 1.39
C VAL A 114 -20.53 -1.15 2.72
N HIS A 115 -20.22 -1.79 3.85
CA HIS A 115 -20.58 -1.31 5.19
C HIS A 115 -19.38 -0.92 6.05
N GLN A 116 -18.17 -0.96 5.48
CA GLN A 116 -16.94 -0.71 6.24
C GLN A 116 -16.49 0.74 6.14
N GLY A 117 -16.11 1.31 7.29
CA GLY A 117 -15.62 2.67 7.38
C GLY A 117 -16.70 3.74 7.24
N SER A 118 -16.26 4.99 7.14
CA SER A 118 -17.09 6.18 7.03
C SER A 118 -16.49 7.11 5.99
N ARG A 119 -17.27 8.07 5.47
CA ARG A 119 -16.78 9.10 4.54
C ARG A 119 -15.52 9.80 5.04
N SER A 120 -15.43 10.05 6.36
CA SER A 120 -14.26 10.69 6.97
C SER A 120 -13.05 9.76 7.02
N THR A 121 -13.25 8.47 7.29
CA THR A 121 -12.18 7.46 7.26
C THR A 121 -11.66 7.24 5.84
N THR A 122 -12.55 7.11 4.85
CA THR A 122 -12.17 6.98 3.42
C THR A 122 -11.35 8.18 2.96
N ALA A 123 -11.81 9.40 3.23
CA ALA A 123 -11.07 10.62 2.93
C ALA A 123 -9.70 10.69 3.64
N ARG A 124 -9.60 10.14 4.86
CA ARG A 124 -8.34 10.06 5.60
C ARG A 124 -7.36 9.10 4.93
N VAL A 125 -7.80 7.89 4.58
CA VAL A 125 -6.98 6.89 3.87
C VAL A 125 -6.45 7.48 2.58
N LEU A 126 -7.32 8.05 1.75
CA LEU A 126 -6.94 8.76 0.52
C LEU A 126 -5.90 9.85 0.79
N GLY A 127 -6.13 10.68 1.81
CA GLY A 127 -5.21 11.75 2.19
C GLY A 127 -3.84 11.26 2.69
N ARG A 128 -3.74 10.03 3.19
CA ARG A 128 -2.47 9.39 3.59
C ARG A 128 -1.75 8.77 2.39
N CYS A 129 -2.49 8.11 1.50
CA CYS A 129 -1.92 7.40 0.35
C CYS A 129 -1.69 8.28 -0.89
N LYS A 130 -2.12 9.54 -0.86
CA LYS A 130 -2.09 10.48 -2.00
C LYS A 130 -0.75 10.60 -2.76
N GLY A 131 0.38 10.33 -2.10
CA GLY A 131 1.70 10.44 -2.71
C GLY A 131 2.01 9.28 -3.67
N GLY A 132 1.57 8.06 -3.33
CA GLY A 132 1.84 6.85 -4.11
C GLY A 132 0.68 6.39 -5.00
N MET A 133 -0.53 6.92 -4.78
CA MET A 133 -1.74 6.45 -5.44
C MET A 133 -1.71 6.61 -6.97
N VAL A 134 -1.90 5.49 -7.68
CA VAL A 134 -1.98 5.37 -9.14
C VAL A 134 -3.37 4.92 -9.58
N GLU A 135 -4.00 4.01 -8.84
CA GLU A 135 -5.31 3.49 -9.16
C GLU A 135 -6.22 3.54 -7.93
N PHE A 136 -7.44 4.02 -8.12
CA PHE A 136 -8.43 4.07 -7.07
C PHE A 136 -9.80 3.64 -7.60
N THR A 137 -10.39 2.66 -6.92
CA THR A 137 -11.79 2.26 -7.11
C THR A 137 -12.58 2.63 -5.88
N ALA A 138 -13.57 3.50 -6.03
CA ALA A 138 -14.39 3.97 -4.94
C ALA A 138 -15.25 2.84 -4.33
N PRO A 139 -15.51 2.87 -3.02
CA PRO A 139 -16.50 1.98 -2.41
C PRO A 139 -17.90 2.29 -2.93
N GLN A 140 -18.84 1.35 -2.81
CA GLN A 140 -20.22 1.56 -3.26
C GLN A 140 -20.94 2.67 -2.45
N ALA A 141 -20.64 2.77 -1.16
CA ALA A 141 -21.13 3.78 -0.23
C ALA A 141 -19.94 4.40 0.54
N ASN A 142 -20.20 5.42 1.36
CA ASN A 142 -19.20 6.05 2.23
C ASN A 142 -18.15 6.85 1.44
N PHE A 143 -18.56 7.45 0.33
CA PHE A 143 -17.75 8.36 -0.48
C PHE A 143 -18.51 9.67 -0.72
N GLY A 144 -17.89 10.81 -0.42
CA GLY A 144 -18.53 12.13 -0.60
C GLY A 144 -17.51 13.25 -0.79
N ILE A 145 -17.94 14.50 -0.63
CA ILE A 145 -17.13 15.71 -0.90
C ILE A 145 -15.73 15.69 -0.27
N ASN A 146 -15.60 15.21 0.97
CA ASN A 146 -14.31 15.11 1.65
C ASN A 146 -13.34 14.15 0.95
N CYS A 147 -13.87 13.12 0.30
CA CYS A 147 -13.09 12.18 -0.50
C CYS A 147 -12.62 12.83 -1.80
N LEU A 148 -13.47 13.64 -2.46
CA LEU A 148 -13.07 14.42 -3.64
C LEU A 148 -11.96 15.42 -3.34
N ALA A 149 -12.03 16.09 -2.18
CA ALA A 149 -10.97 17.01 -1.72
C ALA A 149 -9.66 16.29 -1.32
N ALA A 150 -9.73 15.01 -0.94
CA ALA A 150 -8.55 14.18 -0.72
C ALA A 150 -7.97 13.68 -2.05
N LEU A 151 -8.83 13.23 -2.97
CA LEU A 151 -8.48 12.77 -4.30
C LEU A 151 -7.80 13.84 -5.14
N SER A 152 -8.22 15.10 -5.04
CA SER A 152 -7.59 16.19 -5.79
C SER A 152 -6.08 16.35 -5.49
N LYS A 153 -5.60 15.72 -4.41
CA LYS A 153 -4.19 15.72 -4.01
C LYS A 153 -3.42 14.46 -4.45
N CYS A 154 -4.09 13.51 -5.10
CA CYS A 154 -3.51 12.29 -5.66
C CYS A 154 -2.96 12.56 -7.07
N ILE A 155 -1.89 13.32 -7.17
CA ILE A 155 -1.36 13.84 -8.44
C ILE A 155 -0.85 12.75 -9.40
N ASN A 156 -0.54 11.56 -8.88
CA ASN A 156 -0.06 10.41 -9.66
C ASN A 156 -1.18 9.47 -10.13
N LEU A 157 -2.45 9.82 -9.85
CA LEU A 157 -3.60 8.97 -10.15
C LEU A 157 -3.82 8.89 -11.67
N ARG A 158 -3.82 7.66 -12.19
CA ARG A 158 -4.03 7.32 -13.60
C ARG A 158 -5.41 6.73 -13.85
N THR A 159 -5.90 5.94 -12.89
CA THR A 159 -7.21 5.29 -12.99
C THR A 159 -8.10 5.70 -11.83
N LEU A 160 -9.26 6.27 -12.14
CA LEU A 160 -10.31 6.62 -11.19
C LEU A 160 -11.61 5.93 -11.59
N ASP A 161 -12.03 4.96 -10.78
CA ASP A 161 -13.28 4.24 -10.97
C ASP A 161 -14.32 4.66 -9.92
N LEU A 162 -15.36 5.37 -10.38
CA LEU A 162 -16.50 5.81 -9.58
C LEU A 162 -17.79 5.04 -9.92
N SER A 163 -17.72 4.04 -10.81
CA SER A 163 -18.89 3.41 -11.43
C SER A 163 -19.84 2.73 -10.45
N LEU A 164 -19.31 2.21 -9.34
CA LEU A 164 -20.10 1.52 -8.33
C LEU A 164 -20.80 2.46 -7.35
N LEU A 165 -20.43 3.74 -7.32
CA LEU A 165 -21.00 4.70 -6.38
C LEU A 165 -22.51 4.81 -6.53
N SER A 166 -23.22 4.61 -5.41
CA SER A 166 -24.65 4.86 -5.30
C SER A 166 -24.96 6.29 -4.83
N GLU A 167 -24.02 6.94 -4.15
CA GLU A 167 -24.17 8.31 -3.67
C GLU A 167 -24.10 9.32 -4.83
N SER A 168 -24.95 10.34 -4.77
CA SER A 168 -24.92 11.44 -5.72
C SER A 168 -23.70 12.32 -5.50
N ILE A 169 -22.92 12.56 -6.56
CA ILE A 169 -21.80 13.50 -6.55
C ILE A 169 -22.17 14.73 -7.39
N SER A 170 -21.89 15.92 -6.85
CA SER A 170 -21.97 17.18 -7.59
C SER A 170 -20.99 17.17 -8.77
N TYR A 171 -21.50 17.49 -9.96
CA TYR A 171 -20.68 17.59 -11.15
C TYR A 171 -19.63 18.70 -11.04
N LYS A 172 -19.98 19.84 -10.45
CA LYS A 172 -19.05 20.95 -10.18
C LYS A 172 -17.88 20.50 -9.32
N GLU A 173 -18.14 19.78 -8.22
CA GLU A 173 -17.08 19.27 -7.34
C GLU A 173 -16.19 18.26 -8.06
N LEU A 174 -16.79 17.31 -8.78
CA LEU A 174 -16.04 16.33 -9.55
C LEU A 174 -15.16 17.02 -10.60
N SER A 175 -15.71 17.97 -11.36
CA SER A 175 -14.95 18.72 -12.38
C SER A 175 -13.77 19.49 -11.79
N SER A 176 -13.91 20.02 -10.57
CA SER A 176 -12.84 20.71 -9.85
C SER A 176 -11.75 19.73 -9.43
N THR A 177 -12.13 18.57 -8.91
CA THR A 177 -11.18 17.50 -8.56
C THR A 177 -10.44 16.97 -9.78
N LEU A 178 -11.13 16.74 -10.91
CA LEU A 178 -10.50 16.21 -12.13
C LEU A 178 -9.42 17.14 -12.68
N ARG A 179 -9.59 18.47 -12.56
CA ARG A 179 -8.59 19.44 -13.05
C ARG A 179 -7.20 19.27 -12.43
N SER A 180 -7.12 18.82 -11.18
CA SER A 180 -5.82 18.64 -10.51
C SER A 180 -5.16 17.28 -10.82
N LEU A 181 -5.90 16.34 -11.42
CA LEU A 181 -5.43 14.99 -11.72
C LEU A 181 -4.80 14.93 -13.10
N THR A 182 -3.68 15.62 -13.28
CA THR A 182 -3.06 15.78 -14.61
C THR A 182 -2.63 14.46 -15.25
N GLN A 183 -2.31 13.45 -14.45
CA GLN A 183 -1.91 12.10 -14.90
C GLN A 183 -3.08 11.15 -15.18
N LEU A 184 -4.32 11.60 -15.00
CA LEU A 184 -5.50 10.74 -15.14
C LEU A 184 -5.69 10.35 -16.61
N SER A 185 -5.65 9.05 -16.88
CA SER A 185 -5.88 8.47 -18.21
C SER A 185 -7.22 7.76 -18.33
N THR A 186 -7.72 7.21 -17.22
CA THR A 186 -8.94 6.40 -17.18
C THR A 186 -9.89 6.93 -16.13
N LEU A 187 -11.10 7.30 -16.55
CA LEU A 187 -12.17 7.74 -15.66
C LEU A 187 -13.45 6.95 -15.94
N LYS A 188 -14.00 6.30 -14.92
CA LYS A 188 -15.36 5.75 -14.95
C LYS A 188 -16.28 6.61 -14.09
N PHE A 189 -17.31 7.19 -14.69
CA PHE A 189 -18.26 8.08 -14.02
C PHE A 189 -19.18 7.33 -13.04
N PRO A 190 -19.63 7.99 -11.95
CA PRO A 190 -20.65 7.44 -11.08
C PRO A 190 -21.98 7.26 -11.81
N ARG A 191 -22.75 6.22 -11.42
CA ARG A 191 -24.09 5.94 -11.94
C ARG A 191 -25.10 7.07 -11.69
N SER A 192 -24.92 7.75 -10.57
CA SER A 192 -25.79 8.83 -10.11
C SER A 192 -25.00 10.14 -10.01
N ALA A 193 -24.80 10.84 -11.13
CA ALA A 193 -24.35 12.23 -11.07
C ALA A 193 -25.58 13.13 -10.96
N THR A 194 -25.69 13.91 -9.88
CA THR A 194 -26.77 14.91 -9.78
C THR A 194 -26.40 16.12 -10.62
N LYS A 195 -27.35 16.59 -11.44
CA LYS A 195 -27.26 17.93 -12.01
C LYS A 195 -27.23 18.91 -10.85
N ASP A 196 -26.21 19.77 -10.81
CA ASP A 196 -26.19 20.88 -9.88
C ASP A 196 -27.44 21.73 -10.14
N THR A 197 -28.33 21.83 -9.15
CA THR A 197 -29.60 22.57 -9.22
C THR A 197 -29.40 24.08 -9.25
N ASP A 198 -28.15 24.53 -9.18
CA ASP A 198 -27.78 25.92 -9.08
C ASP A 198 -27.89 26.59 -10.46
N ARG A 199 -28.58 27.72 -10.54
CA ARG A 199 -28.82 28.53 -11.77
C ARG A 199 -27.55 29.10 -12.42
N SER A 200 -26.37 28.62 -12.02
CA SER A 200 -25.09 29.01 -12.57
C SER A 200 -24.93 28.56 -14.03
N PRO A 201 -24.23 29.33 -14.88
CA PRO A 201 -23.96 28.94 -16.25
C PRO A 201 -23.26 27.56 -16.29
N PRO A 202 -23.46 26.79 -17.36
CA PRO A 202 -22.88 25.45 -17.48
C PRO A 202 -21.36 25.54 -17.28
N VAL A 203 -20.87 24.89 -16.22
CA VAL A 203 -19.43 24.83 -15.93
C VAL A 203 -18.77 24.09 -17.09
N SER A 204 -17.95 24.79 -17.87
CA SER A 204 -17.11 24.16 -18.87
C SER A 204 -16.16 23.19 -18.17
N VAL A 205 -16.28 21.90 -18.46
CA VAL A 205 -15.36 20.90 -17.89
C VAL A 205 -14.06 20.93 -18.64
N THR A 206 -13.02 21.35 -17.92
CA THR A 206 -11.64 21.13 -18.32
C THR A 206 -11.26 19.70 -17.97
N TRP A 207 -11.14 18.86 -18.98
CA TRP A 207 -10.72 17.48 -18.82
C TRP A 207 -9.21 17.38 -18.55
N PRO A 208 -8.75 16.34 -17.84
CA PRO A 208 -7.32 16.07 -17.69
C PRO A 208 -6.65 15.87 -19.06
N PRO A 209 -5.42 16.36 -19.26
CA PRO A 209 -4.75 16.36 -20.56
C PRO A 209 -4.39 14.97 -21.06
N HIS A 210 -4.25 13.98 -20.17
CA HIS A 210 -3.90 12.60 -20.51
C HIS A 210 -5.10 11.65 -20.55
N LEU A 211 -6.33 12.18 -20.41
CA LEU A 211 -7.54 11.36 -20.40
C LEU A 211 -7.74 10.69 -21.77
N SER A 212 -7.66 9.36 -21.81
CA SER A 212 -7.85 8.56 -23.02
C SER A 212 -9.09 7.68 -22.97
N THR A 213 -9.49 7.27 -21.76
CA THR A 213 -10.61 6.36 -21.54
C THR A 213 -11.65 7.00 -20.63
N LEU A 214 -12.86 7.13 -21.17
CA LEU A 214 -14.02 7.62 -20.44
C LEU A 214 -15.13 6.57 -20.48
N SER A 215 -15.56 6.10 -19.31
CA SER A 215 -16.75 5.25 -19.19
C SER A 215 -17.88 6.01 -18.51
N LEU A 216 -19.04 6.02 -19.15
CA LEU A 216 -20.26 6.62 -18.62
C LEU A 216 -21.15 5.49 -18.12
N SER A 217 -21.37 5.47 -16.81
CA SER A 217 -22.31 4.55 -16.18
C SER A 217 -23.69 5.20 -16.19
N GLY A 218 -24.60 4.74 -17.06
CA GLY A 218 -25.99 5.19 -17.06
C GLY A 218 -26.84 4.36 -16.10
N ASN A 219 -27.77 5.02 -15.39
CA ASN A 219 -29.01 4.34 -15.00
C ASN A 219 -29.93 4.40 -16.22
N MET A 220 -30.38 3.23 -16.71
CA MET A 220 -31.59 3.18 -17.55
C MET A 220 -32.82 3.42 -16.70
#